data_AF-A0A425XYI4-F1
#
_entry.id   AF-A0A425XYI4-F1
#
_cell.length_a   1.000
_cell.length_b   1.000
_cell.length_c   1.000
_cell.angle_alpha   90.00
_cell.angle_beta   90.00
_cell.angle_gamma   90.00
#
_symmetry.space_group_name_H-M   'P 1'
#
loop_
_entity.id
_entity.type
_entity.pdbx_description
1 polymer ?
#
loop_
_entity_poly.entity_id
_entity_poly.type
_entity_poly.pdbx_seq_one_letter_code
_entity_poly.pdbx_strand_id
1 'polypeptide(L)'
;MKIKYSIILLILTIAYCACDDDPSRKVEFNQEEFRTNRAKWEELNLQNFTYEYSNSGYSYSGITSHISVEILNGETENITALVENGIQDADKYLIDDLFEEILNRYPDDGLADSSLKEIKVKYDKDYHFPTEVHYIYHIPEGMDGLWNMHQYIKNFELVK
;
A
#
# COMPACT_ATOMS: atom_id res chain seq x y z
N MET A 1 2.55 21.73 69.37
CA MET A 1 3.43 21.33 68.25
C MET A 1 2.87 20.04 67.64
N LYS A 2 2.03 20.15 66.59
CA LYS A 2 1.45 19.01 65.87
C LYS A 2 1.40 19.38 64.39
N ILE A 3 2.51 19.14 63.72
CA ILE A 3 2.60 19.12 62.26
C ILE A 3 3.14 17.74 61.92
N LYS A 4 2.77 17.22 60.76
CA LYS A 4 3.44 16.14 59.99
C LYS A 4 2.65 14.86 59.75
N TYR A 5 1.36 14.87 59.38
CA TYR A 5 0.77 13.70 58.70
C TYR A 5 -0.32 14.04 57.67
N SER A 6 -0.19 15.16 56.95
CA SER A 6 -1.20 15.54 55.93
C SER A 6 -0.64 15.80 54.53
N ILE A 7 0.64 15.50 54.27
CA ILE A 7 1.27 15.75 52.95
C ILE A 7 1.51 14.45 52.14
N ILE A 8 1.30 13.28 52.73
CA ILE A 8 1.65 12.00 52.07
C ILE A 8 0.49 11.45 51.20
N LEU A 9 -0.71 12.02 51.26
CA LEU A 9 -1.89 11.49 50.56
C LEU A 9 -2.30 12.26 49.29
N LEU A 10 -1.46 13.15 48.76
CA LEU A 10 -1.79 14.02 47.61
C LEU A 10 -0.78 13.95 46.45
N ILE A 11 0.03 12.90 46.37
CA ILE A 11 1.03 12.73 45.28
C ILE A 11 0.81 11.43 44.49
N LEU A 12 -0.16 10.58 44.87
CA LEU A 12 -0.30 9.23 44.30
C LEU A 12 -1.46 9.03 43.31
N THR A 13 -2.04 10.11 42.77
CA THR A 13 -3.24 10.01 41.90
C THR A 13 -3.14 10.74 40.55
N ILE A 14 -1.94 11.20 40.12
CA ILE A 14 -1.78 11.84 38.80
C ILE A 14 -0.87 11.04 37.84
N ALA A 15 -0.23 9.97 38.31
CA ALA A 15 0.39 9.01 37.41
C ALA A 15 -0.62 7.91 37.10
N TYR A 16 -0.78 7.54 35.83
CA TYR A 16 -1.74 6.57 35.28
C TYR A 16 -3.09 7.13 34.84
N CYS A 17 -3.05 8.09 33.92
CA CYS A 17 -3.80 8.00 32.67
C CYS A 17 -3.01 8.74 31.59
N ALA A 18 -1.78 8.28 31.33
CA ALA A 18 -1.25 8.42 29.98
C ALA A 18 -1.88 7.23 29.23
N CYS A 19 -2.92 7.49 28.44
CA CYS A 19 -3.18 6.64 27.30
C CYS A 19 -1.87 6.61 26.51
N ASP A 20 -1.23 5.45 26.49
CA ASP A 20 -0.21 5.11 25.52
C ASP A 20 -0.95 5.00 24.17
N ASP A 21 -1.28 6.15 23.58
CA ASP A 21 -1.44 6.21 22.14
C ASP A 21 -0.04 5.96 21.59
N ASP A 22 0.30 4.69 21.30
CA ASP A 22 1.59 4.29 20.73
C ASP A 22 1.78 5.04 19.40
N PRO A 23 2.56 6.14 19.35
CA PRO A 23 2.65 7.00 18.18
C PRO A 23 3.65 6.44 17.15
N SER A 24 4.07 5.17 17.31
CA SER A 24 5.35 4.71 16.76
C SER A 24 5.33 3.40 16.00
N ARG A 25 4.17 2.91 15.55
CA ARG A 25 4.16 1.92 14.44
C ARG A 25 4.53 2.59 13.12
N LYS A 26 5.77 3.03 13.01
CA LYS A 26 6.38 3.42 11.74
C LYS A 26 6.54 2.14 10.93
N VAL A 27 5.73 2.01 9.88
CA VAL A 27 5.94 0.97 8.87
C VAL A 27 7.29 1.26 8.20
N GLU A 28 8.17 0.27 8.13
CA GLU A 28 9.44 0.39 7.42
C GLU A 28 9.17 0.36 5.91
N PHE A 29 9.39 1.49 5.24
CA PHE A 29 9.27 1.61 3.79
C PHE A 29 10.41 2.44 3.23
N ASN A 30 11.05 1.96 2.16
CA ASN A 30 12.14 2.66 1.51
C ASN A 30 11.61 3.76 0.58
N GLN A 31 11.25 4.90 1.17
CA GLN A 31 10.71 6.05 0.43
C GLN A 31 11.67 6.56 -0.67
N GLU A 32 12.98 6.53 -0.41
CA GLU A 32 13.98 7.00 -1.39
C GLU A 32 14.01 6.11 -2.63
N GLU A 33 13.97 4.78 -2.44
CA GLU A 33 13.87 3.83 -3.54
C GLU A 33 12.54 3.98 -4.30
N PHE A 34 11.43 4.17 -3.59
CA PHE A 34 10.12 4.41 -4.22
C PHE A 34 10.15 5.66 -5.11
N ARG A 35 10.60 6.80 -4.57
CA ARG A 35 10.70 8.06 -5.32
C ARG A 35 11.64 7.94 -6.51
N THR A 36 12.76 7.25 -6.34
CA THR A 36 13.75 7.04 -7.40
C THR A 36 13.17 6.22 -8.54
N ASN A 37 12.47 5.12 -8.24
CA ASN A 37 11.87 4.27 -9.27
C ASN A 37 10.70 4.96 -9.97
N ARG A 38 9.84 5.68 -9.22
CA ARG A 38 8.76 6.49 -9.80
C ARG A 38 9.29 7.53 -10.79
N ALA A 39 10.29 8.32 -10.40
CA ALA A 39 10.88 9.34 -11.27
C ALA A 39 11.49 8.74 -12.54
N LYS A 40 12.15 7.57 -12.43
CA LYS A 40 12.71 6.87 -13.59
C LYS A 40 11.63 6.32 -14.52
N TRP A 41 10.55 5.76 -13.97
CA TRP A 41 9.40 5.33 -14.76
C TRP A 41 8.80 6.49 -15.55
N GLU A 42 8.56 7.63 -14.89
CA GLU A 42 8.04 8.85 -15.52
C GLU A 42 8.99 9.37 -16.62
N GLU A 43 10.32 9.32 -16.40
CA GLU A 43 11.33 9.76 -17.38
C GLU A 43 11.33 8.92 -18.67
N LEU A 44 10.99 7.63 -18.59
CA LEU A 44 10.90 6.77 -19.78
C LEU A 44 9.78 7.23 -20.73
N ASN A 45 8.75 7.90 -20.20
CA ASN A 45 7.63 8.48 -20.95
C ASN A 45 7.07 7.52 -22.02
N LEU A 46 6.90 6.24 -21.64
CA LEU A 46 6.46 5.18 -22.55
C LEU A 46 4.99 5.41 -22.94
N GLN A 47 4.72 5.31 -24.24
CA GLN A 47 3.39 5.59 -24.78
C GLN A 47 2.65 4.34 -25.24
N ASN A 48 3.37 3.24 -25.53
CA ASN A 48 2.81 2.04 -26.14
C ASN A 48 3.35 0.79 -25.45
N PHE A 49 2.52 0.14 -24.64
CA PHE A 49 2.91 -1.07 -23.92
C PHE A 49 1.69 -1.87 -23.45
N THR A 50 1.92 -3.14 -23.15
CA THR A 50 0.93 -4.05 -22.56
C THR A 50 1.49 -4.68 -21.30
N TYR A 51 0.61 -5.10 -20.41
CA TYR A 51 0.98 -5.88 -19.23
C TYR A 51 -0.24 -6.64 -18.69
N GLU A 52 0.02 -7.58 -17.79
CA GLU A 52 -1.01 -8.23 -17.00
C GLU A 52 -0.97 -7.71 -15.57
N TYR A 53 -2.13 -7.34 -15.04
CA TYR A 53 -2.30 -7.02 -13.63
C TYR A 53 -3.07 -8.14 -12.94
N SER A 54 -2.63 -8.51 -11.75
CA SER A 54 -3.42 -9.37 -10.86
C SER A 54 -3.30 -8.95 -9.42
N ASN A 55 -4.34 -9.23 -8.63
CA ASN A 55 -4.29 -9.07 -7.19
C ASN A 55 -4.84 -10.29 -6.45
N SER A 56 -4.41 -10.46 -5.21
CA SER A 56 -4.91 -11.48 -4.30
C SER A 56 -4.94 -10.93 -2.88
N GLY A 57 -5.90 -11.39 -2.10
CA GLY A 57 -6.18 -10.80 -0.79
C GLY A 57 -7.15 -9.62 -0.89
N TYR A 58 -7.81 -9.31 0.22
CA TYR A 58 -8.86 -8.31 0.32
C TYR A 58 -9.92 -8.29 -0.81
N SER A 59 -10.68 -9.38 -0.91
CA SER A 59 -11.99 -9.32 -1.55
C SER A 59 -13.00 -9.96 -0.60
N TYR A 60 -13.99 -9.19 -0.16
CA TYR A 60 -15.14 -9.70 0.59
C TYR A 60 -15.87 -10.86 -0.15
N SER A 61 -15.65 -10.97 -1.46
CA SER A 61 -16.21 -11.95 -2.39
C SER A 61 -15.28 -13.12 -2.74
N GLY A 62 -14.03 -13.13 -2.28
CA GLY A 62 -13.00 -14.10 -2.73
C GLY A 62 -12.55 -13.92 -4.19
N ILE A 63 -12.97 -12.84 -4.86
CA ILE A 63 -12.67 -12.56 -6.27
C ILE A 63 -11.32 -11.86 -6.37
N THR A 64 -10.42 -12.42 -7.17
CA THR A 64 -9.13 -11.83 -7.54
C THR A 64 -9.25 -11.13 -8.89
N SER A 65 -8.68 -9.94 -9.04
CA SER A 65 -8.54 -9.33 -10.35
C SER A 65 -7.44 -10.04 -11.13
N HIS A 66 -7.67 -10.31 -12.41
CA HIS A 66 -6.64 -10.81 -13.32
C HIS A 66 -7.01 -10.38 -14.73
N ILE A 67 -6.25 -9.44 -15.26
CA ILE A 67 -6.56 -8.72 -16.49
C ILE A 67 -5.30 -8.49 -17.33
N SER A 68 -5.50 -8.24 -18.61
CA SER A 68 -4.51 -7.63 -19.49
C SER A 68 -4.90 -6.17 -19.74
N VAL A 69 -3.91 -5.28 -19.72
CA VAL A 69 -4.05 -3.85 -19.99
C VAL A 69 -3.19 -3.49 -21.21
N GLU A 70 -3.77 -2.71 -22.12
CA GLU A 70 -3.12 -2.14 -23.29
C GLU A 70 -3.14 -0.62 -23.22
N ILE A 71 -1.96 -0.01 -23.28
CA ILE A 71 -1.75 1.43 -23.36
C ILE A 71 -1.24 1.75 -24.76
N LEU A 72 -1.92 2.63 -25.50
CA LEU A 72 -1.43 3.20 -26.76
C LEU A 72 -1.51 4.72 -26.71
N ASN A 73 -0.51 5.40 -27.27
CA ASN A 73 -0.38 6.86 -27.24
C ASN A 73 -0.51 7.47 -25.83
N GLY A 74 -0.14 6.73 -24.79
CA GLY A 74 -0.23 7.15 -23.39
C GLY A 74 -1.64 7.03 -22.78
N GLU A 75 -2.62 6.50 -23.50
CA GLU A 75 -3.98 6.31 -23.03
C GLU A 75 -4.31 4.81 -22.89
N THR A 76 -5.18 4.49 -21.93
CA THR A 76 -5.71 3.13 -21.77
C THR A 76 -6.68 2.82 -22.89
N GLU A 77 -6.27 1.95 -23.80
CA GLU A 77 -7.08 1.56 -24.96
C GLU A 77 -7.98 0.36 -24.64
N ASN A 78 -7.43 -0.63 -23.93
CA ASN A 78 -8.15 -1.87 -23.66
C ASN A 78 -7.79 -2.46 -22.30
N ILE A 79 -8.81 -2.97 -21.61
CA ILE A 79 -8.70 -3.76 -20.39
C ILE A 79 -9.53 -5.03 -20.59
N THR A 80 -8.85 -6.17 -20.60
CA THR A 80 -9.48 -7.48 -20.86
C THR A 80 -9.35 -8.39 -19.65
N ALA A 81 -10.45 -8.95 -19.17
CA ALA A 81 -10.43 -9.96 -18.12
C ALA A 81 -9.77 -11.25 -18.62
N LEU A 82 -8.78 -11.75 -17.88
CA LEU A 82 -8.13 -13.04 -18.15
C LEU A 82 -8.78 -14.20 -17.41
N VAL A 83 -9.68 -13.90 -16.47
CA VAL A 83 -10.50 -14.87 -15.73
C VAL A 83 -11.94 -14.38 -15.61
N GLU A 84 -12.88 -15.28 -15.33
CA GLU A 84 -14.28 -14.92 -15.09
C GLU A 84 -14.39 -13.93 -13.91
N ASN A 85 -15.11 -12.82 -14.09
CA ASN A 85 -15.20 -11.72 -13.13
C ASN A 85 -13.82 -11.09 -12.76
N GLY A 86 -12.83 -11.20 -13.63
CA GLY A 86 -11.46 -10.73 -13.39
C GLY A 86 -11.28 -9.20 -13.37
N ILE A 87 -12.30 -8.42 -13.77
CA ILE A 87 -12.32 -6.95 -13.68
C ILE A 87 -13.26 -6.57 -12.53
N GLN A 88 -12.72 -5.97 -11.48
CA GLN A 88 -13.47 -5.42 -10.34
C GLN A 88 -13.51 -3.89 -10.33
N ASP A 89 -12.42 -3.23 -10.73
CA ASP A 89 -12.28 -1.76 -10.84
C ASP A 89 -11.17 -1.42 -11.85
N ALA A 90 -11.52 -1.27 -13.14
CA ALA A 90 -10.59 -1.07 -14.27
C ALA A 90 -9.48 -0.03 -14.04
N ASP A 91 -9.82 1.09 -13.39
CA ASP A 91 -8.90 2.21 -13.20
C ASP A 91 -7.87 1.95 -12.09
N LYS A 92 -8.08 0.98 -11.19
CA LYS A 92 -7.12 0.66 -10.11
C LYS A 92 -5.97 -0.25 -10.54
N TYR A 93 -5.83 -0.47 -11.83
CA TYR A 93 -4.90 -1.44 -12.38
C TYR A 93 -3.77 -0.81 -13.16
N LEU A 94 -3.79 0.53 -13.32
CA LEU A 94 -2.74 1.24 -14.03
C LEU A 94 -1.47 1.33 -13.20
N ILE A 95 -0.32 1.30 -13.87
CA ILE A 95 1.01 1.41 -13.22
C ILE A 95 1.11 2.71 -12.42
N ASP A 96 0.64 3.82 -12.98
CA ASP A 96 0.67 5.13 -12.31
C ASP A 96 -0.28 5.16 -11.11
N ASP A 97 -1.48 4.60 -11.25
CA ASP A 97 -2.43 4.47 -10.15
C ASP A 97 -1.89 3.59 -9.02
N LEU A 98 -1.06 2.58 -9.34
CA LEU A 98 -0.39 1.76 -8.33
C LEU A 98 0.70 2.55 -7.57
N PHE A 99 1.44 3.43 -8.25
CA PHE A 99 2.34 4.36 -7.57
C PHE A 99 1.57 5.31 -6.63
N GLU A 100 0.46 5.88 -7.09
CA GLU A 100 -0.40 6.72 -6.24
C GLU A 100 -1.01 5.93 -5.08
N GLU A 101 -1.40 4.68 -5.32
CA GLU A 101 -1.94 3.79 -4.30
C GLU A 101 -0.95 3.54 -3.16
N ILE A 102 0.31 3.26 -3.51
CA ILE A 102 1.42 3.10 -2.55
C ILE A 102 1.64 4.39 -1.77
N LEU A 103 1.70 5.53 -2.46
CA LEU A 103 1.93 6.84 -1.84
C LEU A 103 0.80 7.21 -0.86
N ASN A 104 -0.45 6.94 -1.22
CA ASN A 104 -1.60 7.23 -0.36
C ASN A 104 -1.62 6.36 0.91
N ARG A 105 -1.11 5.13 0.84
CA ARG A 105 -1.01 4.23 2.00
C ARG A 105 0.18 4.53 2.90
N TYR A 106 1.22 5.13 2.32
CA TYR A 106 2.41 5.58 3.03
C TYR A 106 2.80 6.99 2.57
N PRO A 107 2.06 8.02 3.01
CA PRO A 107 2.31 9.39 2.59
C PRO A 107 3.71 9.85 3.00
N ASP A 108 4.21 10.86 2.30
CA ASP A 108 5.57 11.40 2.46
C ASP A 108 5.85 11.97 3.87
N ASP A 109 4.81 12.23 4.66
CA ASP A 109 4.91 12.63 6.07
C ASP A 109 5.20 11.44 7.01
N GLY A 110 5.20 10.21 6.48
CA GLY A 110 5.49 8.98 7.20
C GLY A 110 4.33 8.47 8.07
N LEU A 111 3.14 9.09 7.96
CA LEU A 111 1.94 8.65 8.65
C LEU A 111 1.21 7.62 7.78
N ALA A 112 1.72 6.40 7.79
CA ALA A 112 1.06 5.26 7.17
C ALA A 112 -0.41 5.18 7.58
N ASP A 113 -1.26 4.59 6.72
CA ASP A 113 -2.61 4.19 7.11
C ASP A 113 -2.52 3.46 8.48
N SER A 114 -3.35 3.89 9.44
CA SER A 114 -3.35 3.35 10.81
C SER A 114 -3.49 1.82 10.88
N SER A 115 -4.04 1.22 9.82
CA SER A 115 -4.18 -0.22 9.68
C SER A 115 -2.99 -0.87 8.98
N LEU A 116 -2.08 -0.15 8.34
CA LEU A 116 -0.93 -0.74 7.63
C LEU A 116 0.16 -1.17 8.63
N LYS A 117 0.63 -2.42 8.50
CA LYS A 117 1.74 -2.99 9.29
C LYS A 117 3.01 -3.16 8.48
N GLU A 118 2.88 -3.56 7.22
CA GLU A 118 4.00 -3.83 6.33
C GLU A 118 3.62 -3.43 4.91
N ILE A 119 4.57 -2.81 4.21
CA ILE A 119 4.54 -2.67 2.77
C ILE A 119 5.89 -3.13 2.20
N LYS A 120 5.85 -3.97 1.16
CA LYS A 120 7.02 -4.38 0.39
C LYS A 120 6.73 -4.18 -1.08
N VAL A 121 7.63 -3.49 -1.76
CA VAL A 121 7.54 -3.25 -3.21
C VAL A 121 8.77 -3.84 -3.89
N LYS A 122 8.56 -4.51 -5.02
CA LYS A 122 9.63 -4.87 -5.95
C LYS A 122 9.43 -4.12 -7.24
N TYR A 123 10.53 -3.69 -7.84
CA TYR A 123 10.53 -2.92 -9.07
C TYR A 123 11.12 -3.74 -10.22
N ASP A 124 10.64 -3.47 -11.42
CA ASP A 124 11.33 -3.90 -12.62
C ASP A 124 12.72 -3.22 -12.72
N LYS A 125 13.73 -3.95 -13.19
CA LYS A 125 15.11 -3.43 -13.23
C LYS A 125 15.36 -2.46 -14.36
N ASP A 126 14.65 -2.64 -15.48
CA ASP A 126 14.87 -1.92 -16.72
C ASP A 126 13.85 -0.79 -16.87
N TYR A 127 12.61 -1.04 -16.42
CA TYR A 127 11.49 -0.13 -16.57
C TYR A 127 11.05 0.53 -15.26
N HIS A 128 11.57 0.12 -14.10
CA HIS A 128 11.35 0.79 -12.81
C HIS A 128 9.92 0.86 -12.27
N PHE A 129 8.92 0.29 -12.93
CA PHE A 129 7.57 0.18 -12.38
C PHE A 129 7.48 -0.92 -11.29
N PRO A 130 6.46 -0.88 -10.40
CA PRO A 130 6.26 -1.92 -9.40
C PRO A 130 5.82 -3.23 -10.05
N THR A 131 6.56 -4.32 -9.86
CA THR A 131 6.21 -5.66 -10.36
C THR A 131 5.47 -6.49 -9.32
N GLU A 132 5.71 -6.22 -8.05
CA GLU A 132 5.03 -6.86 -6.93
C GLU A 132 4.87 -5.85 -5.79
N VAL A 133 3.67 -5.81 -5.22
CA VAL A 133 3.38 -5.03 -4.02
C VAL A 133 2.68 -5.92 -3.00
N HIS A 134 3.21 -5.96 -1.78
CA HIS A 134 2.66 -6.73 -0.68
C HIS A 134 2.35 -5.81 0.49
N TYR A 135 1.10 -5.84 0.93
CA TYR A 135 0.62 -5.14 2.11
C TYR A 135 0.17 -6.14 3.18
N ILE A 136 0.57 -5.89 4.43
CA ILE A 136 0.00 -6.56 5.61
C ILE A 136 -0.70 -5.49 6.43
N TYR A 137 -1.95 -5.74 6.81
CA TYR A 137 -2.73 -4.86 7.66
C TYR A 137 -2.93 -5.42 9.07
N HIS A 138 -3.21 -4.53 10.01
CA HIS A 138 -3.68 -4.81 11.34
C HIS A 138 -5.12 -5.30 11.27
N ILE A 139 -5.38 -6.37 12.01
CA ILE A 139 -6.72 -6.92 12.17
C ILE A 139 -7.21 -6.43 13.53
N PRO A 140 -8.31 -5.66 13.60
CA PRO A 140 -8.89 -5.23 14.86
C PRO A 140 -9.21 -6.42 15.79
N GLU A 141 -9.12 -6.20 17.10
CA GLU A 141 -9.47 -7.24 18.07
C GLU A 141 -10.91 -7.73 17.88
N GLY A 142 -11.10 -9.06 17.93
CA GLY A 142 -12.41 -9.69 17.73
C GLY A 142 -12.79 -9.95 16.27
N MET A 143 -11.92 -9.62 15.31
CA MET A 143 -12.03 -10.05 13.92
C MET A 143 -11.07 -11.20 13.63
N ASP A 144 -11.55 -12.23 12.92
CA ASP A 144 -10.73 -13.34 12.42
C ASP A 144 -10.39 -13.13 10.94
N GLY A 145 -9.15 -13.43 10.54
CA GLY A 145 -8.73 -13.43 9.13
C GLY A 145 -7.24 -13.21 8.90
N LEU A 146 -6.85 -13.15 7.63
CA LEU A 146 -5.58 -12.59 7.17
C LEU A 146 -5.92 -11.38 6.31
N TRP A 147 -5.52 -10.17 6.75
CA TRP A 147 -5.69 -8.95 5.97
C TRP A 147 -4.36 -8.65 5.27
N ASN A 148 -4.08 -9.42 4.23
CA ASN A 148 -2.98 -9.17 3.31
C ASN A 148 -3.54 -8.83 1.93
N MET A 149 -2.78 -8.04 1.19
CA MET A 149 -3.04 -7.77 -0.22
C MET A 149 -1.73 -7.92 -0.97
N HIS A 150 -1.77 -8.69 -2.05
CA HIS A 150 -0.66 -8.86 -2.98
C HIS A 150 -1.12 -8.42 -4.35
N GLN A 151 -0.36 -7.54 -4.99
CA GLN A 151 -0.60 -7.07 -6.34
C GLN A 151 0.62 -7.41 -7.20
N TYR A 152 0.38 -7.74 -8.47
CA TYR A 152 1.42 -8.17 -9.41
C TYR A 152 1.19 -7.51 -10.76
N ILE A 153 2.28 -7.04 -11.36
CA ILE A 153 2.36 -6.69 -12.78
C ILE A 153 3.35 -7.63 -13.46
N LYS A 154 2.93 -8.27 -14.56
CA LYS A 154 3.69 -9.27 -15.30
C LYS A 154 3.52 -9.10 -16.80
N ASN A 155 4.29 -9.86 -17.57
CA ASN A 155 4.21 -9.93 -19.04
C ASN A 155 4.24 -8.53 -19.68
N PHE A 156 5.10 -7.65 -19.16
CA PHE A 156 5.25 -6.29 -19.69
C PHE A 156 5.96 -6.35 -21.05
N GLU A 157 5.33 -5.78 -22.06
CA GLU A 157 5.86 -5.75 -23.43
C GLU A 157 5.63 -4.38 -24.07
N LEU A 158 6.68 -3.83 -24.70
CA LEU A 158 6.55 -2.61 -25.52
C LEU A 158 5.85 -2.94 -26.84
N VAL A 159 4.85 -2.14 -27.20
CA VAL A 159 4.15 -2.24 -28.49
C VAL A 159 4.85 -1.31 -29.49
N LYS A 160 5.15 -1.84 -30.68
CA LYS A 160 5.85 -1.12 -31.76
C LYS A 160 4.89 -0.42 -32.71
#